data_AF-A0A1B6M4D6-F1
#
_entry.id   AF-A0A1B6M4D6-F1
#
_cell.length_a   1.000
_cell.length_b   1.000
_cell.length_c   1.000
_cell.angle_alpha   90.00
_cell.angle_beta   90.00
_cell.angle_gamma   90.00
#
_symmetry.space_group_name_H-M   'P 1'
#
loop_
_entity.id
_entity.type
_entity.pdbx_description
1 polymer ?
#
loop_
_entity_poly.entity_id
_entity_poly.type
_entity_poly.pdbx_seq_one_letter_code
_entity_poly.pdbx_strand_id
1 'polypeptide(L)'
;KTQIAMDQLHMHFTSAVHNSAYKVVHSFTQHDATKKQYAHLCKNVPESEFIGCLVALCKAMWGIVLSYHQVVNWHRHHNTQELAGDSGNFESSLYEQYVHQKLENGLKRLWHDTQTRVSALFLAADLTHYKFDEFLRLLAVVHRLEQIGEEFCGSESEELQNCVRAQSSNYFKRYHTARLDELRIFLENEVWTPCPVRDDFSLLHLQEFRGLRNSLQQYAGVSPVQVPSRGSGSLDGSSVGGSFFTRFTTSDSPFDSCPDIEWRVRSVISYVKYIL
;
A
#
# COMPACT_ATOMS: atom_id res chain seq x y z
N LYS A 1 -35.00 15.66 -12.60
CA LYS A 1 -34.99 15.43 -11.13
C LYS A 1 -33.91 14.43 -10.73
N THR A 2 -33.79 13.26 -11.39
CA THR A 2 -32.76 12.25 -11.07
C THR A 2 -31.32 12.69 -11.31
N GLN A 3 -31.02 13.37 -12.42
CA GLN A 3 -29.66 13.91 -12.64
C GLN A 3 -29.19 14.77 -11.46
N ILE A 4 -30.06 15.69 -10.99
CA ILE A 4 -29.77 16.55 -9.83
C ILE A 4 -29.55 15.71 -8.57
N ALA A 5 -30.35 14.67 -8.34
CA ALA A 5 -30.18 13.78 -7.19
C ALA A 5 -28.86 12.99 -7.24
N MET A 6 -28.47 12.50 -8.43
CA MET A 6 -27.18 11.80 -8.62
C MET A 6 -25.98 12.73 -8.46
N ASP A 7 -26.10 13.97 -8.93
CA ASP A 7 -25.06 14.98 -8.74
C ASP A 7 -24.93 15.37 -7.26
N GLN A 8 -26.05 15.49 -6.53
CA GLN A 8 -26.06 15.70 -5.07
C GLN A 8 -25.43 14.52 -4.32
N LEU A 9 -25.78 13.28 -4.69
CA LEU A 9 -25.19 12.07 -4.11
C LEU A 9 -23.66 12.11 -4.19
N HIS A 10 -23.12 12.34 -5.40
CA HIS A 10 -21.68 12.43 -5.58
C HIS A 10 -21.06 13.60 -4.82
N MET A 11 -21.72 14.77 -4.79
CA MET A 11 -21.27 15.91 -4.00
C MET A 11 -21.17 15.57 -2.51
N HIS A 12 -22.14 14.84 -1.95
CA HIS A 12 -22.11 14.40 -0.56
C HIS A 12 -20.98 13.41 -0.29
N PHE A 13 -20.74 12.44 -1.17
CA PHE A 13 -19.63 11.49 -1.03
C PHE A 13 -18.26 12.17 -1.14
N THR A 14 -18.06 13.06 -2.12
CA THR A 14 -16.85 13.87 -2.22
C THR A 14 -16.64 14.69 -0.94
N SER A 15 -17.68 15.39 -0.46
CA SER A 15 -17.60 16.15 0.79
C SER A 15 -17.30 15.25 2.00
N ALA A 16 -17.88 14.06 2.07
CA ALA A 16 -17.63 13.09 3.14
C ALA A 16 -16.16 12.64 3.17
N VAL A 17 -15.55 12.37 2.01
CA VAL A 17 -14.11 12.05 1.93
C VAL A 17 -13.27 13.19 2.47
N HIS A 18 -13.52 14.41 1.98
CA HIS A 18 -12.77 15.60 2.36
C HIS A 18 -12.88 15.91 3.86
N ASN A 19 -14.11 15.91 4.39
CA ASN A 19 -14.38 16.23 5.78
C ASN A 19 -13.90 15.13 6.74
N SER A 20 -14.04 13.85 6.37
CA SER A 20 -13.59 12.75 7.21
C SER A 20 -12.07 12.70 7.26
N ALA A 21 -11.39 12.85 6.12
CA ALA A 21 -9.93 12.94 6.09
C ALA A 21 -9.42 14.11 6.95
N TYR A 22 -10.04 15.29 6.81
CA TYR A 22 -9.72 16.45 7.64
C TYR A 22 -9.88 16.16 9.13
N LYS A 23 -11.04 15.63 9.54
CA LYS A 23 -11.37 15.34 10.95
C LYS A 23 -10.39 14.35 11.56
N VAL A 24 -10.06 13.28 10.84
CA VAL A 24 -9.10 12.27 11.29
C VAL A 24 -7.73 12.90 11.48
N VAL A 25 -7.16 13.53 10.44
CA VAL A 25 -5.80 14.09 10.57
C VAL A 25 -5.76 15.16 11.66
N HIS A 26 -6.79 16.01 11.76
CA HIS A 26 -6.90 17.01 12.81
C HIS A 26 -6.92 16.41 14.23
N SER A 27 -7.51 15.22 14.45
CA SER A 27 -7.51 14.59 15.78
C SER A 27 -6.13 14.14 16.24
N PHE A 28 -5.17 13.99 15.32
CA PHE A 28 -3.78 13.62 15.63
C PHE A 28 -2.84 14.84 15.73
N THR A 29 -3.32 16.06 15.46
CA THR A 29 -2.52 17.29 15.61
C THR A 29 -2.82 17.97 16.95
N GLN A 30 -1.81 18.19 17.80
CA GLN A 30 -1.99 18.84 19.10
C GLN A 30 -2.17 20.38 18.97
N HIS A 31 -3.23 20.90 19.62
CA HIS A 31 -3.56 22.31 19.86
C HIS A 31 -3.78 23.27 18.66
N ASP A 32 -4.94 23.95 18.66
CA ASP A 32 -5.35 25.12 17.85
C ASP A 32 -5.03 25.09 16.34
N ALA A 33 -5.68 24.16 15.64
CA ALA A 33 -5.68 24.10 14.18
C ALA A 33 -7.03 24.49 13.54
N THR A 34 -7.85 25.30 14.22
CA THR A 34 -9.12 25.74 13.64
C THR A 34 -8.85 26.54 12.36
N LYS A 35 -9.23 25.98 11.20
CA LYS A 35 -9.09 26.50 9.83
C LYS A 35 -7.70 26.38 9.15
N LYS A 36 -6.84 25.43 9.53
CA LYS A 36 -5.64 25.13 8.71
C LYS A 36 -6.00 24.27 7.48
N GLN A 37 -5.32 24.45 6.34
CA GLN A 37 -5.53 23.61 5.15
C GLN A 37 -5.08 22.17 5.41
N TYR A 38 -5.71 21.18 4.73
CA TYR A 38 -5.40 19.76 4.91
C TYR A 38 -3.90 19.45 4.78
N ALA A 39 -3.23 19.99 3.76
CA ALA A 39 -1.80 19.79 3.54
C ALA A 39 -0.95 20.29 4.71
N HIS A 40 -1.38 21.35 5.41
CA HIS A 40 -0.70 21.83 6.61
C HIS A 40 -0.93 20.89 7.79
N LEU A 41 -2.15 20.37 7.96
CA LEU A 41 -2.44 19.39 9.02
C LEU A 41 -1.56 18.14 8.86
N CYS A 42 -1.44 17.60 7.65
CA CYS A 42 -0.63 16.41 7.38
C CYS A 42 0.82 16.57 7.84
N LYS A 43 1.42 17.76 7.69
CA LYS A 43 2.80 18.05 8.10
C LYS A 43 3.00 18.14 9.62
N ASN A 44 1.93 18.34 10.39
CA ASN A 44 2.01 18.49 11.85
C ASN A 44 1.61 17.21 12.59
N VAL A 45 1.40 16.10 11.89
CA VAL A 45 1.17 14.81 12.54
C VAL A 45 2.48 14.36 13.17
N PRO A 46 2.54 14.12 14.49
CA PRO A 46 3.76 13.65 15.15
C PRO A 46 4.19 12.28 14.60
N GLU A 47 5.49 12.05 14.47
CA GLU A 47 6.04 10.78 13.96
C GLU A 47 5.56 9.57 14.78
N SER A 48 5.48 9.70 16.11
CA SER A 48 5.02 8.62 16.99
C SER A 48 3.57 8.19 16.73
N GLU A 49 2.74 9.10 16.22
CA GLU A 49 1.31 8.88 15.99
C GLU A 49 0.98 8.66 14.51
N PHE A 50 1.96 8.83 13.61
CA PHE A 50 1.72 8.85 12.17
C PHE A 50 1.15 7.53 11.64
N ILE A 51 1.67 6.38 12.10
CA ILE A 51 1.14 5.06 11.71
C ILE A 51 -0.32 4.94 12.16
N GLY A 52 -0.63 5.36 13.39
CA GLY A 52 -1.99 5.38 13.92
C GLY A 52 -2.92 6.28 13.11
N CYS A 53 -2.45 7.47 12.74
CA CYS A 53 -3.17 8.43 11.89
C CYS A 53 -3.44 7.86 10.49
N LEU A 54 -2.44 7.25 9.85
CA LEU A 54 -2.58 6.64 8.52
C LEU A 54 -3.62 5.51 8.55
N VAL A 55 -3.55 4.63 9.55
CA VAL A 55 -4.51 3.54 9.74
C VAL A 55 -5.91 4.10 9.97
N ALA A 56 -6.07 5.09 10.85
CA ALA A 56 -7.35 5.73 11.11
C ALA A 56 -7.94 6.40 9.85
N LEU A 57 -7.10 7.04 9.04
CA LEU A 57 -7.51 7.64 7.77
C LEU A 57 -8.01 6.56 6.82
N CYS A 58 -7.24 5.49 6.63
CA CYS A 58 -7.61 4.37 5.78
C CYS A 58 -8.92 3.70 6.23
N LYS A 59 -9.17 3.57 7.54
CA LYS A 59 -10.45 3.08 8.09
C LYS A 59 -11.62 4.00 7.75
N ALA A 60 -11.44 5.31 7.91
CA ALA A 60 -12.47 6.29 7.56
C ALA A 60 -12.78 6.27 6.05
N MET A 61 -11.74 6.18 5.21
CA MET A 61 -11.91 6.05 3.76
C MET A 61 -12.63 4.76 3.39
N TRP A 62 -12.26 3.62 4.00
CA TRP A 62 -12.95 2.35 3.81
C TRP A 62 -14.44 2.44 4.09
N GLY A 63 -14.85 3.06 5.21
CA GLY A 63 -16.27 3.22 5.52
C GLY A 63 -17.06 3.96 4.44
N ILE A 64 -16.46 5.00 3.85
CA ILE A 64 -17.08 5.78 2.77
C ILE A 64 -17.14 4.97 1.46
N VAL A 65 -16.02 4.33 1.09
CA VAL A 65 -15.92 3.47 -0.10
C VAL A 65 -16.91 2.31 -0.02
N LEU A 66 -16.99 1.64 1.13
CA LEU A 66 -17.94 0.55 1.39
C LEU A 66 -19.39 1.05 1.29
N SER A 67 -19.70 2.20 1.89
CA SER A 67 -21.05 2.79 1.80
C SER A 67 -21.44 3.07 0.35
N TYR A 68 -20.52 3.62 -0.45
CA TYR A 68 -20.79 3.86 -1.87
C TYR A 68 -20.94 2.55 -2.66
N HIS A 69 -20.08 1.56 -2.40
CA HIS A 69 -20.18 0.23 -3.01
C HIS A 69 -21.55 -0.42 -2.74
N GLN A 70 -22.07 -0.29 -1.52
CA GLN A 70 -23.41 -0.76 -1.16
C GLN A 70 -24.52 -0.04 -1.96
N VAL A 71 -24.41 1.28 -2.16
CA VAL A 71 -25.35 2.05 -3.00
C VAL A 71 -25.35 1.55 -4.44
N VAL A 72 -24.15 1.35 -5.03
CA VAL A 72 -24.03 0.83 -6.40
C VAL A 72 -24.62 -0.58 -6.51
N ASN A 73 -24.30 -1.45 -5.56
CA ASN A 73 -24.84 -2.81 -5.55
C ASN A 73 -26.35 -2.83 -5.38
N TRP A 74 -26.91 -2.01 -4.50
CA TRP A 74 -28.36 -1.89 -4.34
C TRP A 74 -29.02 -1.51 -5.68
N HIS A 75 -28.49 -0.51 -6.39
CA HIS A 75 -28.99 -0.13 -7.71
C HIS A 75 -28.86 -1.26 -8.74
N ARG A 76 -27.77 -2.02 -8.72
CA ARG A 76 -27.55 -3.16 -9.63
C ARG A 76 -28.57 -4.29 -9.40
N HIS A 77 -28.87 -4.60 -8.14
CA HIS A 77 -29.87 -5.62 -7.79
C HIS A 77 -31.30 -5.17 -8.12
N HIS A 78 -31.64 -3.90 -7.83
CA HIS A 78 -32.96 -3.35 -8.14
C HIS A 78 -33.23 -3.34 -9.66
N ASN A 79 -32.21 -2.98 -10.46
CA ASN A 79 -32.29 -3.02 -11.92
C ASN A 79 -32.53 -4.45 -12.46
N THR A 80 -31.85 -5.44 -11.90
CA THR A 80 -31.99 -6.85 -12.31
C THR A 80 -33.39 -7.40 -12.01
N GLN A 81 -34.03 -6.89 -10.94
CA GLN A 81 -35.36 -7.33 -10.51
C GLN A 81 -36.50 -6.71 -11.34
N GLU A 82 -36.35 -5.46 -11.79
CA GLU A 82 -37.35 -4.79 -12.65
C GLU A 82 -37.33 -5.33 -14.09
N LEU A 83 -36.16 -5.66 -14.64
CA LEU A 83 -36.02 -6.25 -15.98
C LEU A 83 -36.63 -7.66 -16.12
N ALA A 84 -36.79 -8.40 -15.00
CA ALA A 84 -37.41 -9.71 -14.99
C ALA A 84 -38.96 -9.66 -14.95
N GLY A 85 -39.54 -8.49 -14.67
CA GLY A 85 -40.96 -8.34 -14.34
C GLY A 85 -41.85 -7.69 -15.41
N ASP A 86 -41.30 -6.94 -16.37
CA ASP A 86 -42.16 -6.19 -17.31
C ASP A 86 -41.53 -5.91 -18.68
N SER A 87 -42.39 -5.75 -19.69
CA SER A 87 -42.03 -5.31 -21.05
C SER A 87 -41.68 -3.82 -21.04
N GLY A 88 -40.46 -3.50 -20.59
CA GLY A 88 -40.03 -2.14 -20.26
C GLY A 88 -40.18 -1.11 -21.40
N ASN A 89 -40.80 0.02 -21.06
CA ASN A 89 -40.90 1.21 -21.90
C ASN A 89 -39.48 1.74 -22.23
N PHE A 90 -39.20 2.10 -23.48
CA PHE A 90 -37.86 2.51 -23.96
C PHE A 90 -37.23 3.67 -23.14
N GLU A 91 -38.05 4.54 -22.56
CA GLU A 91 -37.57 5.63 -21.69
C GLU A 91 -37.02 5.13 -20.33
N SER A 92 -37.54 4.02 -19.79
CA SER A 92 -37.06 3.44 -18.51
C SER A 92 -35.68 2.82 -18.67
N SER A 93 -35.44 2.12 -19.79
CA SER A 93 -34.14 1.49 -20.04
C SER A 93 -33.03 2.52 -20.27
N LEU A 94 -33.33 3.63 -20.96
CA LEU A 94 -32.40 4.76 -21.11
C LEU A 94 -32.07 5.42 -19.75
N TYR A 95 -33.06 5.53 -18.89
CA TYR A 95 -32.90 6.07 -17.54
C TYR A 95 -32.01 5.18 -16.65
N GLU A 96 -32.26 3.87 -16.66
CA GLU A 96 -31.48 2.88 -15.91
C GLU A 96 -30.02 2.85 -16.38
N GLN A 97 -29.80 2.87 -17.70
CA GLN A 97 -28.45 2.96 -18.28
C GLN A 97 -27.73 4.24 -17.84
N TYR A 98 -28.42 5.37 -17.82
CA TYR A 98 -27.85 6.63 -17.32
C TYR A 98 -27.43 6.51 -15.84
N VAL A 99 -28.30 6.00 -14.97
CA VAL A 99 -28.00 5.86 -13.54
C VAL A 99 -26.84 4.90 -13.34
N HIS A 100 -26.84 3.74 -14.00
CA HIS A 100 -25.76 2.76 -13.94
C HIS A 100 -24.43 3.36 -14.37
N GLN A 101 -24.38 3.99 -15.54
CA GLN A 101 -23.15 4.62 -16.04
C GLN A 101 -22.67 5.75 -15.12
N LYS A 102 -23.59 6.54 -14.55
CA LYS A 102 -23.27 7.63 -13.64
C LYS A 102 -22.66 7.12 -12.34
N LEU A 103 -23.17 6.02 -11.79
CA LEU A 103 -22.65 5.36 -10.59
C LEU A 103 -21.29 4.69 -10.83
N GLU A 104 -21.12 4.00 -11.96
CA GLU A 104 -19.83 3.39 -12.34
C GLU A 104 -18.72 4.47 -12.49
N ASN A 105 -19.06 5.62 -13.07
CA ASN A 105 -18.15 6.77 -13.11
C ASN A 105 -17.87 7.35 -11.72
N GLY A 106 -18.83 7.28 -10.81
CA GLY A 106 -18.68 7.73 -9.43
C GLY A 106 -17.74 6.84 -8.61
N LEU A 107 -17.65 5.54 -8.89
CA LEU A 107 -16.65 4.63 -8.28
C LEU A 107 -15.23 5.17 -8.50
N LYS A 108 -14.89 5.46 -9.76
CA LYS A 108 -13.56 5.98 -10.13
C LYS A 108 -13.28 7.35 -9.51
N ARG A 109 -14.27 8.25 -9.53
CA ARG A 109 -14.14 9.58 -8.94
C ARG A 109 -13.94 9.51 -7.42
N LEU A 110 -14.74 8.69 -6.73
CA LEU A 110 -14.63 8.53 -5.27
C LEU A 110 -13.28 7.92 -4.89
N TRP A 111 -12.81 6.94 -5.66
CA TRP A 111 -11.49 6.36 -5.46
C TRP A 111 -10.39 7.41 -5.66
N HIS A 112 -10.51 8.25 -6.70
CA HIS A 112 -9.57 9.35 -6.91
C HIS A 112 -9.51 10.31 -5.71
N ASP A 113 -10.65 10.79 -5.22
CA ASP A 113 -10.70 11.65 -4.03
C ASP A 113 -10.07 10.96 -2.81
N THR A 114 -10.27 9.65 -2.66
CA THR A 114 -9.74 8.82 -1.57
C THR A 114 -8.22 8.70 -1.65
N GLN A 115 -7.68 8.26 -2.80
CA GLN A 115 -6.24 8.07 -2.98
C GLN A 115 -5.49 9.40 -2.80
N THR A 116 -6.00 10.51 -3.35
CA THR A 116 -5.35 11.81 -3.24
C THR A 116 -5.22 12.27 -1.79
N ARG A 117 -6.22 11.98 -0.93
CA ARG A 117 -6.17 12.33 0.50
C ARG A 117 -5.14 11.51 1.27
N VAL A 118 -5.06 10.21 0.98
CA VAL A 118 -4.08 9.30 1.61
C VAL A 118 -2.67 9.62 1.12
N SER A 119 -2.47 9.80 -0.19
CA SER A 119 -1.19 10.22 -0.79
C SER A 119 -0.68 11.53 -0.20
N ALA A 120 -1.54 12.53 -0.02
CA ALA A 120 -1.16 13.80 0.58
C ALA A 120 -0.72 13.69 2.05
N LEU A 121 -1.29 12.76 2.84
CA LEU A 121 -0.80 12.46 4.19
C LEU A 121 0.56 11.75 4.12
N PHE A 122 0.66 10.73 3.28
CA PHE A 122 1.85 9.89 3.15
C PHE A 122 3.07 10.67 2.64
N LEU A 123 2.89 11.59 1.70
CA LEU A 123 3.95 12.46 1.17
C LEU A 123 4.37 13.57 2.14
N ALA A 124 3.51 13.94 3.09
CA ALA A 124 3.83 14.98 4.07
C ALA A 124 4.74 14.47 5.21
N ALA A 125 4.81 13.15 5.40
CA ALA A 125 5.60 12.55 6.45
C ALA A 125 7.09 12.52 6.12
N ASP A 126 7.90 12.82 7.13
CA ASP A 126 9.32 12.48 7.13
C ASP A 126 9.49 11.06 7.67
N LEU A 127 9.84 10.12 6.81
CA LEU A 127 10.01 8.72 7.17
C LEU A 127 11.47 8.36 7.49
N THR A 128 12.40 9.31 7.38
CA THR A 128 13.85 9.02 7.39
C THR A 128 14.35 8.46 8.73
N HIS A 129 13.66 8.77 9.83
CA HIS A 129 14.03 8.33 11.18
C HIS A 129 13.30 7.06 11.63
N TYR A 130 12.42 6.50 10.80
CA TYR A 130 11.64 5.32 11.15
C TYR A 130 12.52 4.07 11.19
N LYS A 131 12.25 3.20 12.16
CA LYS A 131 12.84 1.86 12.15
C LYS A 131 12.34 1.09 10.93
N PHE A 132 13.16 0.13 10.48
CA PHE A 132 12.82 -0.67 9.31
C PHE A 132 11.46 -1.37 9.44
N ASP A 133 11.15 -1.93 10.61
CA ASP A 133 9.87 -2.59 10.87
C ASP A 133 8.68 -1.62 10.81
N GLU A 134 8.86 -0.39 11.27
CA GLU A 134 7.83 0.66 11.25
C GLU A 134 7.56 1.12 9.81
N PHE A 135 8.64 1.28 9.02
CA PHE A 135 8.53 1.58 7.59
C PHE A 135 7.80 0.47 6.82
N LEU A 136 8.10 -0.81 7.10
CA LEU A 136 7.37 -1.93 6.48
C LEU A 136 5.88 -1.94 6.84
N ARG A 137 5.51 -1.58 8.07
CA ARG A 137 4.10 -1.46 8.47
C ARG A 137 3.38 -0.37 7.67
N LEU A 138 4.01 0.78 7.47
CA LEU A 138 3.46 1.85 6.63
C LEU A 138 3.17 1.37 5.20
N LEU A 139 4.14 0.69 4.58
CA LEU A 139 3.98 0.12 3.25
C LEU A 139 2.86 -0.92 3.20
N ALA A 140 2.74 -1.77 4.22
CA ALA A 140 1.68 -2.77 4.29
C ALA A 140 0.27 -2.13 4.36
N VAL A 141 0.12 -1.01 5.08
CA VAL A 141 -1.14 -0.26 5.15
C VAL A 141 -1.48 0.35 3.78
N VAL A 142 -0.52 0.99 3.10
CA VAL A 142 -0.77 1.59 1.77
C VAL A 142 -1.07 0.51 0.73
N HIS A 143 -0.30 -0.57 0.70
CA HIS A 143 -0.57 -1.68 -0.21
C HIS A 143 -1.95 -2.33 0.01
N ARG A 144 -2.36 -2.47 1.28
CA ARG A 144 -3.73 -2.93 1.62
C ARG A 144 -4.80 -2.02 1.03
N LEU A 145 -4.56 -0.71 1.01
CA LEU A 145 -5.45 0.28 0.39
C LEU A 145 -5.44 0.15 -1.14
N GLU A 146 -4.29 -0.03 -1.79
CA GLU A 146 -4.22 -0.23 -3.24
C GLU A 146 -5.03 -1.45 -3.70
N GLN A 147 -4.90 -2.56 -2.99
CA GLN A 147 -5.70 -3.77 -3.25
C GLN A 147 -7.21 -3.53 -3.10
N ILE A 148 -7.63 -2.61 -2.22
CA ILE A 148 -9.03 -2.20 -2.12
C ILE A 148 -9.45 -1.40 -3.35
N GLY A 149 -8.60 -0.53 -3.87
CA GLY A 149 -8.85 0.23 -5.10
C GLY A 149 -9.02 -0.65 -6.33
N GLU A 150 -8.20 -1.69 -6.43
CA GLU A 150 -8.28 -2.68 -7.50
C GLU A 150 -9.62 -3.44 -7.45
N GLU A 151 -10.02 -3.93 -6.28
CA GLU A 151 -11.33 -4.59 -6.14
C GLU A 151 -12.53 -3.64 -6.30
N PHE A 152 -12.40 -2.38 -5.89
CA PHE A 152 -13.50 -1.42 -5.87
C PHE A 152 -13.87 -0.89 -7.26
N CYS A 153 -12.87 -0.54 -8.07
CA CYS A 153 -13.10 0.11 -9.36
C CYS A 153 -12.11 -0.31 -10.46
N GLY A 154 -11.31 -1.36 -10.22
CA GLY A 154 -10.29 -1.82 -11.16
C GLY A 154 -9.11 -0.85 -11.30
N SER A 155 -8.88 0.00 -10.29
CA SER A 155 -7.79 0.98 -10.34
C SER A 155 -6.49 0.40 -9.81
N GLU A 156 -5.41 0.55 -10.58
CA GLU A 156 -4.05 0.23 -10.13
C GLU A 156 -3.52 1.21 -9.06
N SER A 157 -4.24 2.31 -8.80
CA SER A 157 -3.88 3.30 -7.79
C SER A 157 -2.50 3.94 -8.02
N GLU A 158 -2.21 4.34 -9.27
CA GLU A 158 -0.92 4.90 -9.70
C GLU A 158 -0.40 6.04 -8.80
N GLU A 159 -1.28 6.89 -8.27
CA GLU A 159 -0.88 7.99 -7.39
C GLU A 159 -0.27 7.47 -6.07
N LEU A 160 -0.87 6.42 -5.48
CA LEU A 160 -0.34 5.76 -4.29
C LEU A 160 0.96 5.03 -4.60
N GLN A 161 1.03 4.30 -5.71
CA GLN A 161 2.28 3.62 -6.10
C GLN A 161 3.44 4.61 -6.27
N ASN A 162 3.18 5.76 -6.90
CA ASN A 162 4.17 6.80 -7.09
C ASN A 162 4.61 7.44 -5.76
N CYS A 163 3.69 7.68 -4.83
CA CYS A 163 4.06 8.21 -3.51
C CYS A 163 4.88 7.19 -2.69
N VAL A 164 4.55 5.90 -2.78
CA VAL A 164 5.30 4.80 -2.16
C VAL A 164 6.69 4.71 -2.75
N ARG A 165 6.83 4.78 -4.07
CA ARG A 165 8.13 4.79 -4.76
C ARG A 165 9.01 5.94 -4.29
N ALA A 166 8.44 7.15 -4.25
CA ALA A 166 9.14 8.36 -3.85
C ALA A 166 9.65 8.28 -2.40
N GLN A 167 8.76 7.91 -1.47
CA GLN A 167 9.09 7.75 -0.05
C GLN A 167 10.08 6.62 0.19
N SER A 168 9.91 5.46 -0.48
CA SER A 168 10.84 4.34 -0.36
C SER A 168 12.23 4.68 -0.86
N SER A 169 12.34 5.33 -2.02
CA SER A 169 13.64 5.77 -2.54
C SER A 169 14.33 6.74 -1.58
N ASN A 170 13.59 7.69 -0.99
CA ASN A 170 14.13 8.62 -0.01
C ASN A 170 14.60 7.89 1.27
N TYR A 171 13.74 7.02 1.82
CA TYR A 171 14.02 6.22 3.00
C TYR A 171 15.30 5.41 2.85
N PHE A 172 15.40 4.60 1.79
CA PHE A 172 16.58 3.73 1.59
C PHE A 172 17.85 4.54 1.34
N LYS A 173 17.79 5.63 0.56
CA LYS A 173 18.96 6.50 0.37
C LYS A 173 19.47 7.02 1.71
N ARG A 174 18.59 7.56 2.55
CA ARG A 174 18.95 8.12 3.85
C ARG A 174 19.41 7.04 4.84
N TYR A 175 18.72 5.92 4.87
CA TYR A 175 19.07 4.77 5.69
C TYR A 175 20.47 4.25 5.36
N HIS A 176 20.78 4.03 4.07
CA HIS A 176 22.10 3.56 3.65
C HIS A 176 23.19 4.59 3.91
N THR A 177 22.95 5.87 3.68
CA THR A 177 23.92 6.93 4.04
C THR A 177 24.22 6.92 5.53
N ALA A 178 23.19 6.92 6.39
CA ALA A 178 23.37 6.89 7.83
C ALA A 178 24.15 5.65 8.31
N ARG A 179 23.88 4.48 7.72
CA ARG A 179 24.61 3.23 8.04
C ARG A 179 26.05 3.24 7.57
N LEU A 180 26.35 3.84 6.41
CA LEU A 180 27.72 3.98 5.93
C LEU A 180 28.50 4.99 6.78
N ASP A 181 27.86 6.07 7.23
CA ASP A 181 28.48 7.03 8.14
C ASP A 181 28.78 6.39 9.51
N GLU A 182 27.85 5.60 10.04
CA GLU A 182 28.05 4.82 11.26
C GLU A 182 29.20 3.80 11.10
N LEU A 183 29.19 3.02 10.01
CA LEU A 183 30.24 2.06 9.71
C LEU A 183 31.60 2.77 9.59
N ARG A 184 31.65 3.91 8.92
CA ARG A 184 32.87 4.71 8.79
C ARG A 184 33.45 5.08 10.16
N ILE A 185 32.62 5.53 11.10
CA ILE A 185 33.07 5.85 12.46
C ILE A 185 33.68 4.61 13.13
N PHE A 186 33.09 3.43 12.97
CA PHE A 186 33.66 2.19 13.51
C PHE A 186 35.02 1.88 12.88
N LEU A 187 35.12 1.92 11.55
CA LEU A 187 36.32 1.59 10.79
C LEU A 187 37.48 2.57 11.04
N GLU A 188 37.18 3.87 11.23
CA GLU A 188 38.18 4.90 11.55
C GLU A 188 38.76 4.72 12.96
N ASN A 189 38.01 4.12 13.88
CA ASN A 189 38.42 3.89 15.25
C ASN A 189 38.93 2.46 15.51
N GLU A 190 38.95 1.60 14.48
CA GLU A 190 39.35 0.21 14.61
C GLU A 190 40.88 0.05 14.51
N VAL A 191 41.45 -0.85 15.34
CA VAL A 191 42.87 -1.19 15.27
C VAL A 191 43.04 -2.30 14.23
N TRP A 192 43.35 -1.91 13.01
CA TRP A 192 43.55 -2.85 11.90
C TRP A 192 44.78 -3.74 12.14
N THR A 193 44.54 -5.04 12.35
CA THR A 193 45.59 -6.08 12.45
C THR A 193 45.47 -7.08 11.31
N PRO A 194 46.58 -7.70 10.85
CA PRO A 194 46.50 -8.78 9.88
C PRO A 194 45.58 -9.89 10.40
N CYS A 195 44.65 -10.33 9.56
CA CYS A 195 43.70 -11.38 9.92
C CYS A 195 44.48 -12.67 10.24
N PRO A 196 44.27 -13.32 11.39
CA PRO A 196 45.02 -14.51 11.81
C PRO A 196 44.56 -15.73 11.03
N VAL A 197 44.90 -15.76 9.75
CA VAL A 197 44.58 -16.84 8.82
C VAL A 197 45.82 -17.66 8.54
N ARG A 198 45.59 -18.91 8.17
CA ARG A 198 46.67 -19.81 7.73
C ARG A 198 47.22 -19.33 6.39
N ASP A 199 48.45 -19.70 6.06
CA ASP A 199 49.08 -19.33 4.79
C ASP A 199 48.34 -19.89 3.56
N ASP A 200 47.55 -20.96 3.73
CA ASP A 200 46.69 -21.57 2.72
C ASP A 200 45.26 -21.00 2.69
N PHE A 201 44.98 -19.94 3.46
CA PHE A 201 43.66 -19.34 3.52
C PHE A 201 43.29 -18.61 2.23
N SER A 202 42.10 -18.94 1.71
CA SER A 202 41.45 -18.26 0.60
C SER A 202 40.12 -17.73 1.07
N LEU A 203 39.69 -16.59 0.53
CA LEU A 203 38.35 -16.03 0.74
C LEU A 203 37.23 -17.07 0.45
N LEU A 204 37.50 -18.05 -0.42
CA LEU A 204 36.57 -19.12 -0.76
C LEU A 204 36.36 -20.16 0.37
N HIS A 205 37.17 -20.10 1.43
CA HIS A 205 37.01 -20.94 2.63
C HIS A 205 35.97 -20.39 3.62
N LEU A 206 35.56 -19.12 3.46
CA LEU A 206 34.53 -18.48 4.27
C LEU A 206 33.13 -18.97 3.88
N GLN A 207 32.27 -19.20 4.88
CA GLN A 207 30.95 -19.80 4.70
C GLN A 207 30.00 -18.92 3.87
N GLU A 208 30.16 -17.61 3.97
CA GLU A 208 29.38 -16.58 3.29
C GLU A 208 29.55 -16.64 1.77
N PHE A 209 30.71 -17.08 1.28
CA PHE A 209 31.04 -17.16 -0.15
C PHE A 209 30.77 -18.53 -0.77
N ARG A 210 30.16 -19.47 -0.03
CA ARG A 210 29.88 -20.84 -0.53
C ARG A 210 29.05 -20.83 -1.82
N GLY A 211 28.09 -19.91 -1.94
CA GLY A 211 27.25 -19.77 -3.13
C GLY A 211 27.97 -19.15 -4.34
N LEU A 212 28.97 -18.31 -4.11
CA LEU A 212 29.78 -17.66 -5.15
C LEU A 212 31.02 -18.48 -5.54
N ARG A 213 31.34 -19.52 -4.75
CA ARG A 213 32.52 -20.38 -4.95
C ARG A 213 32.56 -20.99 -6.35
N ASN A 214 31.43 -21.50 -6.84
CA ASN A 214 31.36 -22.12 -8.16
C ASN A 214 31.61 -21.11 -9.29
N SER A 215 31.03 -19.90 -9.17
CA SER A 215 31.22 -18.82 -10.15
C SER A 215 32.65 -18.28 -10.13
N LEU A 216 33.23 -18.08 -8.95
CA LEU A 216 34.59 -17.56 -8.81
C LEU A 216 35.66 -18.59 -9.22
N GLN A 217 35.45 -19.88 -8.94
CA GLN A 217 36.34 -20.96 -9.40
C GLN A 217 36.34 -21.11 -10.92
N GLN A 218 35.20 -20.83 -11.58
CA GLN A 218 35.09 -20.78 -13.04
C GLN A 218 35.97 -19.68 -13.67
N TYR A 219 36.06 -18.51 -13.03
CA TYR A 219 36.92 -17.42 -13.48
C TYR A 219 38.40 -17.59 -13.09
N ALA A 220 38.69 -18.34 -12.02
CA ALA A 220 40.04 -18.62 -11.54
C ALA A 220 40.76 -19.77 -12.27
N GLY A 221 40.17 -20.32 -13.35
CA GLY A 221 40.82 -21.33 -14.21
C GLY A 221 40.91 -22.74 -13.59
N VAL A 222 40.12 -23.04 -12.55
CA VAL A 222 40.10 -24.36 -11.91
C VAL A 222 38.85 -25.12 -12.38
N SER A 223 39.03 -26.21 -13.13
CA SER A 223 37.94 -27.02 -13.68
C SER A 223 36.98 -27.52 -12.58
N PRO A 224 35.66 -27.34 -12.74
CA PRO A 224 34.70 -27.71 -11.71
C PRO A 224 34.43 -29.22 -11.69
N VAL A 225 34.45 -29.82 -10.49
CA VAL A 225 33.86 -31.14 -10.25
C VAL A 225 32.34 -30.98 -10.24
N GLN A 226 31.67 -31.70 -11.12
CA GLN A 226 30.21 -31.70 -11.24
C GLN A 226 29.56 -32.36 -10.02
N VAL A 227 28.65 -31.64 -9.35
CA VAL A 227 27.71 -32.20 -8.37
C VAL A 227 26.30 -31.93 -8.87
N PRO A 228 25.38 -32.91 -8.89
CA PRO A 228 24.07 -32.75 -9.48
C PRO A 228 23.15 -31.89 -8.60
N SER A 229 22.62 -30.81 -9.16
CA SER A 229 21.57 -29.99 -8.57
C SER A 229 20.23 -30.69 -8.66
N ARG A 230 19.63 -31.04 -7.52
CA ARG A 230 18.23 -31.46 -7.43
C ARG A 230 17.33 -30.24 -7.64
N GLY A 231 16.41 -30.35 -8.59
CA GLY A 231 15.39 -29.36 -8.85
C GLY A 231 14.51 -29.11 -7.62
N SER A 232 14.20 -27.84 -7.38
CA SER A 232 13.15 -27.44 -6.44
C SER A 232 11.93 -27.07 -7.27
N GLY A 233 10.89 -27.88 -7.10
CA GLY A 233 9.63 -27.77 -7.81
C GLY A 233 8.83 -26.53 -7.42
N SER A 234 8.00 -26.15 -8.37
CA SER A 234 6.84 -25.28 -8.22
C SER A 234 6.01 -25.64 -6.99
N LEU A 235 5.58 -24.63 -6.25
CA LEU A 235 4.42 -24.73 -5.36
C LEU A 235 3.56 -23.50 -5.61
N ASP A 236 2.53 -23.71 -6.44
CA ASP A 236 1.34 -22.89 -6.52
C ASP A 236 0.69 -22.81 -5.14
N GLY A 237 0.63 -21.58 -4.60
CA GLY A 237 -0.08 -21.25 -3.38
C GLY A 237 -1.45 -20.67 -3.71
N SER A 238 -2.43 -21.56 -3.84
CA SER A 238 -3.84 -21.27 -4.09
C SER A 238 -4.43 -20.19 -3.16
N SER A 239 -5.29 -19.39 -3.78
CA SER A 239 -6.11 -18.31 -3.23
C SER A 239 -6.83 -18.67 -1.93
N VAL A 240 -6.46 -17.98 -0.85
CA VAL A 240 -7.37 -17.77 0.29
C VAL A 240 -7.64 -16.28 0.37
N GLY A 241 -8.71 -15.84 -0.28
CA GLY A 241 -9.12 -14.44 -0.22
C GLY A 241 -10.44 -14.24 -0.95
N GLY A 242 -11.55 -14.45 -0.25
CA GLY A 242 -12.81 -13.84 -0.69
C GLY A 242 -12.65 -12.31 -0.74
N SER A 243 -13.38 -11.65 -1.64
CA SER A 243 -13.34 -10.19 -1.82
C SER A 243 -13.49 -9.43 -0.49
N PHE A 244 -12.76 -8.32 -0.33
CA PHE A 244 -12.82 -7.46 0.86
C PHE A 244 -14.25 -7.03 1.17
N PHE A 245 -15.02 -6.74 0.13
CA PHE A 245 -16.41 -6.31 0.24
C PHE A 245 -17.37 -7.41 0.70
N THR A 246 -16.99 -8.67 0.57
CA THR A 246 -17.74 -9.82 1.09
C THR A 246 -17.34 -10.14 2.54
N ARG A 247 -16.08 -9.90 2.89
CA ARG A 247 -15.52 -10.21 4.22
C ARG A 247 -15.84 -9.16 5.28
N PHE A 248 -15.97 -7.89 4.90
CA PHE A 248 -16.11 -6.75 5.81
C PHE A 248 -17.39 -5.98 5.49
N THR A 249 -18.49 -6.27 6.20
CA THR A 249 -19.85 -5.79 5.83
C THR A 249 -20.53 -4.87 6.86
N THR A 250 -20.14 -4.89 8.14
CA THR A 250 -20.96 -4.26 9.20
C THR A 250 -20.18 -3.45 10.25
N SER A 251 -18.98 -3.86 10.69
CA SER A 251 -18.16 -3.10 11.65
C SER A 251 -16.65 -3.23 11.47
N ASP A 252 -16.21 -4.34 10.90
CA ASP A 252 -14.79 -4.67 10.81
C ASP A 252 -14.16 -4.01 9.59
N SER A 253 -12.93 -3.55 9.76
CA SER A 253 -12.12 -2.93 8.72
C SER A 253 -11.00 -3.87 8.27
N PRO A 254 -10.64 -3.86 6.97
CA PRO A 254 -9.43 -4.54 6.48
C PRO A 254 -8.13 -4.02 7.14
N PHE A 255 -8.20 -2.94 7.91
CA PHE A 255 -7.09 -2.35 8.67
C PHE A 255 -7.12 -2.68 10.19
N ASP A 256 -8.10 -3.46 10.68
CA ASP A 256 -8.18 -3.83 12.12
C ASP A 256 -7.24 -4.97 12.50
N SER A 257 -6.99 -5.89 11.58
CA SER A 257 -5.93 -6.89 11.75
C SER A 257 -4.62 -6.26 11.30
N CYS A 258 -3.67 -6.07 12.22
CA CYS A 258 -2.28 -5.79 11.85
C CYS A 258 -1.87 -6.89 10.86
N PRO A 259 -1.41 -6.58 9.63
CA PRO A 259 -0.91 -7.62 8.76
C PRO A 259 0.28 -8.25 9.46
N ASP A 260 0.13 -9.50 9.92
CA ASP A 260 1.20 -10.26 10.56
C ASP A 260 2.46 -10.12 9.70
N ILE A 261 3.49 -9.52 10.29
CA ILE A 261 4.74 -9.22 9.61
C ILE A 261 5.34 -10.53 9.08
N GLU A 262 5.09 -11.66 9.76
CA GLU A 262 5.56 -12.98 9.34
C GLU A 262 4.94 -13.51 8.04
N TRP A 263 3.69 -13.18 7.69
CA TRP A 263 3.04 -13.77 6.49
C TRP A 263 3.11 -12.91 5.22
N ARG A 264 3.69 -11.70 5.27
CA ARG A 264 3.83 -10.84 4.07
C ARG A 264 5.16 -10.11 3.94
N VAL A 265 6.23 -10.42 4.70
CA VAL A 265 7.58 -9.89 4.39
C VAL A 265 7.97 -10.19 2.94
N ARG A 266 7.64 -11.39 2.41
CA ARG A 266 7.86 -11.68 0.98
C ARG A 266 6.99 -10.84 0.05
N SER A 267 5.71 -10.62 0.36
CA SER A 267 4.82 -9.79 -0.48
C SER A 267 5.21 -8.32 -0.44
N VAL A 268 5.56 -7.78 0.74
CA VAL A 268 6.02 -6.39 0.90
C VAL A 268 7.39 -6.22 0.27
N ILE A 269 8.33 -7.16 0.44
CA ILE A 269 9.62 -7.13 -0.27
C ILE A 269 9.43 -7.27 -1.78
N SER A 270 8.55 -8.15 -2.24
CA SER A 270 8.22 -8.28 -3.68
C SER A 270 7.55 -7.01 -4.20
N TYR A 271 6.70 -6.37 -3.41
CA TYR A 271 6.06 -5.10 -3.74
C TYR A 271 7.08 -3.95 -3.78
N VAL A 272 7.99 -3.89 -2.81
CA VAL A 272 9.13 -2.96 -2.85
C VAL A 272 10.03 -3.23 -4.06
N LYS A 273 10.29 -4.49 -4.42
CA LYS A 273 11.03 -4.88 -5.64
C LYS A 273 10.27 -4.61 -6.93
N TYR A 274 8.95 -4.59 -6.90
CA TYR A 274 8.10 -4.26 -8.05
C TYR A 274 8.03 -2.75 -8.26
N ILE A 275 8.09 -1.99 -7.16
CA ILE A 275 8.02 -0.52 -7.18
C ILE A 275 9.39 0.13 -7.43
N LEU A 276 10.48 -0.39 -6.87
CA LEU A 276 11.85 0.09 -7.09
C LEU A 276 12.45 -0.46 -8.38
#